data_AF-A0A3M8STP8-F1
#
_entry.id   AF-A0A3M8STP8-F1
#
_cell.length_a   1.000
_cell.length_b   1.000
_cell.length_c   1.000
_cell.angle_alpha   90.00
_cell.angle_beta   90.00
_cell.angle_gamma   90.00
#
_symmetry.space_group_name_H-M   'P 1'
#
loop_
_entity.id
_entity.type
_entity.pdbx_description
1 polymer ?
#
loop_
_entity_poly.entity_id
_entity_poly.type
_entity_poly.pdbx_seq_one_letter_code
_entity_poly.pdbx_strand_id
1 'polypeptide(L)'
;HVHRNPHETNELDKCKQEEVVNAYDNSILYTDYVTANLIDILAANTKFDTALMYVSDHGESLGEGGLYLHGLPYAMAPDEQTKVPLVLWMSDSLAKSEKVNVGCLKAQTTSPLSHDNLFHTVLGMMNVQTSSYRSALDFTAPCKPFVGGSYSGL
;
A
#
# COMPACT_ATOMS: atom_id res chain seq x y z
N HIS A 1 15.39 -21.44 7.19
CA HIS A 1 16.84 -21.21 7.31
C HIS A 1 17.09 -19.72 7.14
N VAL A 2 17.45 -19.03 8.21
CA VAL A 2 17.89 -17.62 8.13
C VAL A 2 19.37 -17.66 7.80
N HIS A 3 19.75 -17.32 6.56
CA HIS A 3 21.14 -17.09 6.22
C HIS A 3 21.59 -15.82 6.96
N ARG A 4 22.39 -15.98 8.01
CA ARG A 4 23.14 -14.86 8.58
C ARG A 4 24.21 -14.46 7.57
N ASN A 5 24.10 -13.24 7.02
CA ASN A 5 25.17 -12.65 6.21
C ASN A 5 26.42 -12.43 7.09
N PRO A 6 27.62 -12.84 6.65
CA PRO A 6 28.86 -12.70 7.41
C PRO A 6 29.50 -11.30 7.28
N HIS A 7 28.86 -10.35 6.59
CA HIS A 7 29.40 -9.01 6.36
C HIS A 7 28.76 -8.00 7.33
N GLU A 8 29.49 -7.64 8.40
CA GLU A 8 29.09 -6.67 9.44
C GLU A 8 29.52 -5.23 9.10
N THR A 9 29.28 -4.76 7.87
CA THR A 9 29.49 -3.35 7.52
C THR A 9 28.20 -2.70 7.04
N ASN A 10 27.98 -1.45 7.47
CA ASN A 10 26.86 -0.63 7.04
C ASN A 10 27.16 0.10 5.70
N GLU A 11 28.36 -0.08 5.15
CA GLU A 11 28.77 0.45 3.85
C GLU A 11 28.27 -0.50 2.74
N LEU A 12 27.07 -0.24 2.23
CA LEU A 12 26.37 -1.10 1.27
C LEU A 12 27.16 -1.31 -0.04
N ASP A 13 27.96 -0.32 -0.44
CA ASP A 13 28.83 -0.35 -1.63
C ASP A 13 30.01 -1.33 -1.49
N LYS A 14 30.33 -1.76 -0.26
CA LYS A 14 31.38 -2.75 0.03
C LYS A 14 30.85 -4.17 0.18
N CYS A 15 29.54 -4.37 0.22
CA CYS A 15 28.91 -5.68 0.27
C CYS A 15 28.72 -6.24 -1.15
N LYS A 16 28.62 -7.57 -1.29
CA LYS A 16 28.13 -8.12 -2.57
C LYS A 16 26.66 -7.69 -2.72
N GLN A 17 26.27 -7.28 -3.93
CA GLN A 17 24.90 -6.84 -4.19
C GLN A 17 23.85 -7.88 -3.75
N GLU A 18 24.12 -9.18 -3.97
CA GLU A 18 23.26 -10.27 -3.52
C GLU A 18 23.06 -10.30 -1.99
N GLU A 19 24.07 -9.93 -1.20
CA GLU A 19 23.95 -9.86 0.26
C GLU A 19 23.04 -8.71 0.69
N VAL A 20 23.10 -7.57 -0.02
CA VAL A 20 22.21 -6.42 0.18
C VAL A 20 20.77 -6.79 -0.17
N VAL A 21 20.55 -7.43 -1.32
CA VAL A 21 19.23 -7.92 -1.75
C VAL A 21 18.67 -8.92 -0.74
N ASN A 22 19.45 -9.90 -0.30
CA ASN A 22 19.01 -10.88 0.69
C ASN A 22 18.63 -10.23 2.04
N ALA A 23 19.36 -9.19 2.47
CA ALA A 23 19.03 -8.45 3.67
C ALA A 23 17.72 -7.65 3.50
N TYR A 24 17.53 -7.03 2.34
CA TYR A 24 16.30 -6.33 1.99
C TYR A 24 15.09 -7.27 1.93
N ASP A 25 15.22 -8.43 1.30
CA ASP A 25 14.18 -9.46 1.22
C ASP A 25 13.76 -9.97 2.60
N ASN A 26 14.71 -10.11 3.55
CA ASN A 26 14.39 -10.45 4.93
C ASN A 26 13.54 -9.37 5.62
N SER A 27 13.75 -8.09 5.28
CA SER A 27 12.91 -7.00 5.80
C SER A 27 11.49 -7.05 5.22
N ILE A 28 11.34 -7.41 3.94
CA ILE A 28 10.03 -7.64 3.30
C ILE A 28 9.31 -8.80 3.99
N LEU A 29 9.99 -9.91 4.25
CA LEU A 29 9.41 -11.06 4.97
C LEU A 29 8.92 -10.66 6.38
N TYR A 30 9.63 -9.76 7.05
CA TYR A 30 9.19 -9.27 8.36
C TYR A 30 7.98 -8.33 8.24
N THR A 31 7.94 -7.45 7.23
CA THR A 31 6.77 -6.61 6.92
C THR A 31 5.54 -7.45 6.60
N ASP A 32 5.69 -8.52 5.81
CA ASP A 32 4.62 -9.49 5.52
C ASP A 32 4.12 -10.14 6.81
N TYR A 33 5.03 -10.64 7.66
CA TYR A 33 4.68 -11.20 8.96
C TYR A 33 3.88 -10.23 9.83
N VAL A 34 4.33 -8.97 9.98
CA VAL A 34 3.63 -7.97 10.78
C VAL A 34 2.25 -7.66 10.19
N THR A 35 2.17 -7.47 8.87
CA THR A 35 0.92 -7.16 8.16
C THR A 35 -0.10 -8.30 8.28
N ALA A 36 0.34 -9.56 8.11
CA ALA A 36 -0.50 -10.74 8.27
C ALA A 36 -1.04 -10.87 9.70
N ASN A 37 -0.21 -10.68 10.73
CA ASN A 37 -0.67 -10.71 12.12
C ASN A 37 -1.69 -9.59 12.43
N LEU A 38 -1.51 -8.39 11.85
CA LEU A 38 -2.50 -7.31 11.99
C LEU A 38 -3.82 -7.67 11.33
N ILE A 39 -3.79 -8.29 10.15
CA ILE A 39 -4.99 -8.81 9.48
C ILE A 39 -5.68 -9.86 10.36
N ASP A 40 -4.96 -10.81 10.95
CA ASP A 40 -5.53 -11.83 11.83
C ASP A 40 -6.22 -11.21 13.05
N ILE A 41 -5.60 -10.20 13.67
CA ILE A 41 -6.19 -9.45 14.80
C ILE A 41 -7.49 -8.75 14.37
N LEU A 42 -7.49 -8.09 13.21
CA LEU A 42 -8.66 -7.35 12.70
C LEU A 42 -9.77 -8.30 12.23
N ALA A 43 -9.42 -9.45 11.64
CA ALA A 43 -10.34 -10.47 11.16
C ALA A 43 -11.03 -11.22 12.30
N ALA A 44 -10.34 -11.40 13.44
CA ALA A 44 -10.93 -11.97 14.65
C ALA A 44 -11.96 -11.04 15.33
N ASN A 45 -12.02 -9.77 14.92
CA ASN A 45 -12.96 -8.81 15.48
C ASN A 45 -14.35 -8.97 14.87
N THR A 46 -15.31 -9.44 15.67
CA THR A 46 -16.71 -9.64 15.23
C THR A 46 -17.63 -8.45 15.55
N LYS A 47 -17.10 -7.40 16.20
CA LYS A 47 -17.89 -6.25 16.69
C LYS A 47 -17.84 -5.04 15.77
N PHE A 48 -16.78 -4.90 14.99
CA PHE A 48 -16.54 -3.72 14.16
C PHE A 48 -16.28 -4.10 12.71
N ASP A 49 -16.64 -3.19 11.81
CA ASP A 49 -16.20 -3.21 10.42
C ASP A 49 -14.74 -2.73 10.38
N THR A 50 -13.83 -3.60 9.94
CA THR A 50 -12.38 -3.36 10.01
C THR A 50 -11.74 -3.37 8.63
N ALA A 51 -10.66 -2.61 8.50
CA ALA A 51 -9.78 -2.63 7.33
C ALA A 51 -8.33 -2.37 7.75
N LEU A 52 -7.42 -2.84 6.91
CA LEU A 52 -6.00 -2.50 6.95
C LEU A 52 -5.61 -1.98 5.57
N MET A 53 -5.01 -0.79 5.53
CA MET A 53 -4.35 -0.27 4.35
C MET A 53 -2.89 -0.05 4.68
N TYR A 54 -2.01 -0.77 3.98
CA TYR A 54 -0.57 -0.62 4.06
C TYR A 54 -0.07 -0.02 2.75
N VAL A 55 0.82 0.97 2.85
CA VAL A 55 1.52 1.56 1.71
C VAL A 55 2.92 1.97 2.16
N SER A 56 3.93 1.68 1.34
CA SER A 56 5.29 2.19 1.61
C SER A 56 5.38 3.66 1.23
N ASP A 57 6.12 4.45 1.99
CA ASP A 57 6.37 5.86 1.70
C ASP A 57 7.23 6.07 0.45
N HIS A 58 8.23 5.21 0.26
CA HIS A 58 9.05 5.12 -0.95
C HIS A 58 9.62 3.70 -1.12
N GLY A 59 10.35 3.48 -2.22
CA GLY A 59 11.15 2.27 -2.44
C GLY A 59 12.65 2.48 -2.15
N GLU A 60 13.51 1.55 -2.56
CA GLU A 60 14.94 1.53 -2.24
C GLU A 60 15.76 1.03 -3.44
N SER A 61 16.86 1.71 -3.79
CA SER A 61 17.87 1.17 -4.71
C SER A 61 18.87 0.29 -3.97
N LEU A 62 19.21 -0.87 -4.54
CA LEU A 62 20.01 -1.92 -3.90
C LEU A 62 21.32 -2.22 -4.65
N GLY A 63 21.72 -1.35 -5.57
CA GLY A 63 22.95 -1.43 -6.35
C GLY A 63 22.76 -1.31 -7.86
N GLU A 64 21.51 -1.22 -8.34
CA GLU A 64 21.18 -1.05 -9.75
C GLU A 64 21.82 0.22 -10.30
N GLY A 65 22.62 0.09 -11.37
CA GLY A 65 23.33 1.24 -11.95
C GLY A 65 24.34 1.91 -10.99
N GLY A 66 24.75 1.22 -9.92
CA GLY A 66 25.61 1.78 -8.87
C GLY A 66 24.88 2.66 -7.86
N LEU A 67 23.54 2.70 -7.90
CA LEU A 67 22.73 3.46 -6.96
C LEU A 67 22.38 2.60 -5.76
N TYR A 68 22.52 3.17 -4.57
CA TYR A 68 22.09 2.60 -3.31
C TYR A 68 21.21 3.60 -2.58
N LEU A 69 20.43 3.10 -1.63
CA LEU A 69 19.53 3.89 -0.79
C LEU A 69 18.38 4.52 -1.58
N HIS A 70 17.80 5.57 -1.02
CA HIS A 70 16.73 6.37 -1.59
C HIS A 70 17.06 7.87 -1.49
N GLY A 71 16.17 8.71 -2.04
CA GLY A 71 16.25 10.17 -1.91
C GLY A 71 16.79 10.89 -3.14
N LEU A 72 16.83 10.23 -4.29
CA LEU A 72 17.07 10.92 -5.55
C LEU A 72 15.95 11.92 -5.83
N PRO A 73 16.23 13.07 -6.48
CA PRO A 73 15.18 13.98 -6.93
C PRO A 73 14.15 13.22 -7.77
N TYR A 74 12.86 13.38 -7.49
CA TYR A 74 11.79 12.54 -8.08
C TYR A 74 11.86 12.44 -9.60
N ALA A 75 12.21 13.53 -10.30
CA ALA A 75 12.34 13.56 -11.76
C ALA A 75 13.48 12.68 -12.33
N MET A 76 14.37 12.19 -11.47
CA MET A 76 15.53 11.35 -11.79
C MET A 76 15.53 10.05 -11.00
N ALA A 77 14.61 9.88 -10.06
CA ALA A 77 14.53 8.69 -9.22
C ALA A 77 14.07 7.51 -10.08
N PRO A 78 14.71 6.33 -9.95
CA PRO A 78 14.33 5.17 -10.72
C PRO A 78 13.05 4.54 -10.16
N ASP A 79 12.52 3.55 -10.88
CA ASP A 79 11.32 2.81 -10.48
C ASP A 79 11.48 2.20 -9.08
N GLU A 80 12.67 1.71 -8.75
CA GLU A 80 13.01 1.11 -7.46
C GLU A 80 12.77 2.06 -6.28
N GLN A 81 12.86 3.38 -6.46
CA GLN A 81 12.60 4.37 -5.40
C GLN A 81 11.17 4.92 -5.40
N THR A 82 10.43 4.78 -6.50
CA THR A 82 9.14 5.46 -6.71
C THR A 82 7.94 4.53 -6.79
N LYS A 83 8.14 3.26 -7.20
CA LYS A 83 7.10 2.23 -7.20
C LYS A 83 7.08 1.52 -5.84
N VAL A 84 5.95 1.60 -5.17
CA VAL A 84 5.77 1.09 -3.81
C VAL A 84 4.62 0.09 -3.72
N PRO A 85 4.67 -0.87 -2.78
CA PRO A 85 3.55 -1.75 -2.51
C PRO A 85 2.38 -0.97 -1.87
N LEU A 86 1.16 -1.33 -2.28
CA LEU A 86 -0.07 -0.98 -1.58
C LEU A 86 -0.87 -2.26 -1.35
N VAL A 87 -1.29 -2.49 -0.11
CA VAL A 87 -2.15 -3.62 0.28
C VAL A 87 -3.39 -3.05 0.94
N LEU A 88 -4.56 -3.48 0.46
CA LEU A 88 -5.84 -3.23 1.10
C LEU A 88 -6.49 -4.55 1.50
N TRP A 89 -6.68 -4.74 2.79
CA TRP A 89 -7.53 -5.77 3.36
C TRP A 89 -8.75 -5.12 4.03
N MET A 90 -9.91 -5.75 3.90
CA MET A 90 -11.14 -5.32 4.57
C MET A 90 -11.91 -6.54 5.05
N SER A 91 -12.60 -6.41 6.18
CA SER A 91 -13.49 -7.45 6.68
C SER A 91 -14.66 -7.66 5.73
N ASP A 92 -15.19 -8.89 5.70
CA ASP A 92 -16.41 -9.19 4.94
C ASP A 92 -17.59 -8.30 5.37
N SER A 93 -17.64 -7.91 6.64
CA SER A 93 -18.68 -7.03 7.16
C SER A 93 -18.55 -5.61 6.60
N LEU A 94 -17.34 -5.05 6.56
CA LEU A 94 -17.07 -3.74 5.95
C LEU A 94 -17.36 -3.76 4.44
N ALA A 95 -16.90 -4.78 3.73
CA ALA A 95 -17.16 -4.91 2.30
C ALA A 95 -18.67 -4.95 2.00
N LYS A 96 -19.47 -5.60 2.85
CA LYS A 96 -20.93 -5.65 2.73
C LYS A 96 -21.60 -4.32 3.10
N SER A 97 -21.21 -3.69 4.22
CA SER A 97 -21.83 -2.44 4.68
C SER A 97 -21.57 -1.29 3.71
N GLU A 98 -20.35 -1.20 3.19
CA GLU A 98 -19.94 -0.22 2.18
C GLU A 98 -20.27 -0.65 0.73
N LYS A 99 -20.88 -1.83 0.57
CA LYS A 99 -21.28 -2.43 -0.73
C LYS A 99 -20.13 -2.52 -1.74
N VAL A 100 -18.91 -2.68 -1.26
CA VAL A 100 -17.71 -2.78 -2.11
C VAL A 100 -17.70 -4.12 -2.84
N ASN A 101 -17.61 -4.08 -4.17
CA ASN A 101 -17.36 -5.26 -4.98
C ASN A 101 -15.87 -5.63 -4.94
N VAL A 102 -15.51 -6.57 -4.06
CA VAL A 102 -14.13 -7.06 -3.90
C VAL A 102 -13.58 -7.68 -5.19
N GLY A 103 -14.43 -8.32 -6.01
CA GLY A 103 -14.03 -8.86 -7.32
C GLY A 103 -13.61 -7.76 -8.30
N CYS A 104 -14.34 -6.63 -8.30
CA CYS A 104 -13.96 -5.44 -9.04
C CYS A 104 -12.62 -4.88 -8.56
N LEU A 105 -12.41 -4.73 -7.25
CA LEU A 105 -11.13 -4.25 -6.71
C LEU A 105 -9.94 -5.13 -7.14
N LYS A 106 -10.11 -6.46 -7.07
CA LYS A 106 -9.09 -7.41 -7.51
C LYS A 106 -8.76 -7.28 -9.00
N ALA A 107 -9.72 -6.89 -9.84
CA ALA A 107 -9.49 -6.65 -11.26
C ALA A 107 -8.79 -5.31 -11.56
N GLN A 108 -8.74 -4.40 -10.58
CA GLN A 108 -8.13 -3.06 -10.71
C GLN A 108 -6.69 -2.99 -10.17
N THR A 109 -6.11 -4.10 -9.71
CA THR A 109 -4.78 -4.11 -9.06
C THR A 109 -3.63 -3.70 -9.97
N THR A 110 -3.83 -3.71 -11.29
CA THR A 110 -2.87 -3.24 -12.29
C THR A 110 -3.11 -1.80 -12.73
N SER A 111 -4.19 -1.16 -12.28
CA SER A 111 -4.48 0.24 -12.57
C SER A 111 -3.47 1.14 -11.85
N PRO A 112 -2.94 2.18 -12.50
CA PRO A 112 -1.95 3.06 -11.89
C PRO A 112 -2.57 3.84 -10.72
N LEU A 113 -1.86 3.82 -9.58
CA LEU A 113 -2.20 4.56 -8.37
C LEU A 113 -0.97 5.30 -7.84
N SER A 114 -1.20 6.33 -7.04
CA SER A 114 -0.16 7.05 -6.31
C SER A 114 -0.64 7.37 -4.88
N HIS A 115 0.23 7.99 -4.08
CA HIS A 115 -0.15 8.54 -2.78
C HIS A 115 -1.27 9.60 -2.85
N ASP A 116 -1.51 10.21 -4.01
CA ASP A 116 -2.63 11.15 -4.20
C ASP A 116 -3.99 10.49 -3.97
N ASN A 117 -4.07 9.17 -4.16
CA ASN A 117 -5.30 8.42 -3.94
C ASN A 117 -5.58 8.16 -2.44
N LEU A 118 -4.54 8.12 -1.60
CA LEU A 118 -4.64 7.66 -0.22
C LEU A 118 -5.67 8.48 0.59
N PHE A 119 -5.56 9.80 0.52
CA PHE A 119 -6.45 10.72 1.24
C PHE A 119 -7.92 10.49 0.87
N HIS A 120 -8.21 10.41 -0.42
CA HIS A 120 -9.57 10.30 -0.90
C HIS A 120 -10.14 8.91 -0.65
N THR A 121 -9.36 7.84 -0.80
CA THR A 121 -9.81 6.49 -0.49
C THR A 121 -10.15 6.34 1.00
N VAL A 122 -9.33 6.88 1.92
CA VAL A 122 -9.62 6.81 3.36
C VAL A 122 -10.93 7.54 3.68
N LEU A 123 -11.14 8.75 3.15
CA LEU A 123 -12.39 9.47 3.33
C LEU A 123 -13.59 8.69 2.78
N GLY A 124 -13.45 8.10 1.59
CA GLY A 124 -14.49 7.30 0.95
C GLY A 124 -14.82 6.02 1.70
N MET A 125 -13.83 5.35 2.29
CA MET A 125 -14.03 4.15 3.13
C MET A 125 -14.64 4.47 4.50
N MET A 126 -14.42 5.68 5.02
CA MET A 126 -15.01 6.15 6.27
C MET A 126 -16.34 6.90 6.08
N ASN A 127 -16.84 7.00 4.84
CA ASN A 127 -18.05 7.73 4.47
C ASN A 127 -18.08 9.19 4.97
N VAL A 128 -16.93 9.88 4.92
CA VAL A 128 -16.81 11.28 5.35
C VAL A 128 -17.35 12.23 4.29
N GLN A 129 -18.30 13.08 4.67
CA GLN A 129 -18.83 14.11 3.79
C GLN A 129 -18.03 15.41 3.93
N THR A 130 -17.32 15.80 2.88
CA THR A 130 -16.51 17.02 2.85
C THR A 130 -16.29 17.50 1.40
N SER A 131 -16.15 18.81 1.21
CA SER A 131 -15.83 19.41 -0.09
C SER A 131 -14.42 19.05 -0.58
N SER A 132 -13.55 18.58 0.32
CA SER A 132 -12.21 18.10 -0.04
C SER A 132 -12.22 16.73 -0.70
N TYR A 133 -13.31 15.95 -0.62
CA TYR A 133 -13.37 14.61 -1.20
C TYR A 133 -13.54 14.66 -2.72
N ARG A 134 -12.75 13.88 -3.46
CA ARG A 134 -12.80 13.73 -4.92
C ARG A 134 -12.91 12.25 -5.25
N SER A 135 -14.08 11.82 -5.70
CA SER A 135 -14.34 10.40 -6.01
C SER A 135 -13.42 9.83 -7.09
N ALA A 136 -12.95 10.68 -8.02
CA ALA A 136 -11.99 10.26 -9.06
C ALA A 136 -10.62 9.85 -8.51
N LEU A 137 -10.30 10.22 -7.26
CA LEU A 137 -9.06 9.83 -6.57
C LEU A 137 -9.29 8.75 -5.51
N ASP A 138 -10.53 8.38 -5.21
CA ASP A 138 -10.85 7.19 -4.40
C ASP A 138 -10.83 5.96 -5.30
N PHE A 139 -9.79 5.12 -5.17
CA PHE A 139 -9.66 3.93 -6.00
C PHE A 139 -10.70 2.84 -5.68
N THR A 140 -11.43 2.96 -4.57
CA THR A 140 -12.54 2.06 -4.23
C THR A 140 -13.88 2.50 -4.81
N ALA A 141 -14.03 3.79 -5.14
CA ALA A 141 -15.28 4.36 -5.62
C ALA A 141 -15.83 3.67 -6.88
N PRO A 142 -15.03 3.32 -7.92
CA PRO A 142 -15.54 2.61 -9.09
C PRO A 142 -16.12 1.22 -8.80
N CYS A 143 -15.74 0.62 -7.67
CA CYS A 143 -16.18 -0.70 -7.24
C CYS A 143 -17.31 -0.65 -6.19
N LYS A 144 -17.82 0.55 -5.86
CA LYS A 144 -19.02 0.74 -5.07
C LYS A 144 -20.22 1.03 -6.00
N PRO A 145 -21.46 0.79 -5.57
CA PRO A 145 -22.63 1.22 -6.33
C PRO A 145 -22.56 2.72 -6.55
N PHE A 146 -22.99 3.17 -7.73
CA PHE A 146 -23.16 4.60 -7.97
C PHE A 146 -24.19 5.13 -6.97
N VAL A 147 -23.70 5.82 -5.94
CA VAL A 147 -24.55 6.65 -5.09
C VAL A 147 -24.80 7.89 -5.92
N GLY A 148 -25.89 7.88 -6.68
CA GLY A 148 -26.39 9.06 -7.34
C GLY A 148 -26.59 10.15 -6.30
N GLY A 149 -25.60 11.02 -6.18
CA GLY A 149 -25.71 12.23 -5.37
C GLY A 149 -26.81 13.07 -5.97
N SER A 150 -27.96 13.06 -5.31
CA SER A 150 -28.97 14.10 -5.46
C SER A 150 -28.34 15.40 -4.98
N TYR A 151 -27.63 16.09 -5.86
CA TYR A 151 -27.36 17.51 -5.71
C TYR A 151 -28.64 18.26 -6.07
N SER A 152 -29.64 18.14 -5.20
CA SER A 152 -30.74 19.10 -5.13
C SER A 152 -30.35 20.13 -4.08
N GLY A 153 -29.70 21.21 -4.49
CA GLY A 153 -29.41 22.32 -3.58
C GLY A 153 -28.34 23.28 -4.06
N LEU A 154 -28.76 24.20 -4.93
CA LEU A 154 -28.13 25.47 -5.33
C LEU A 154 -26.91 25.40 -6.26
#